data_AF-A0A530AHA7-F1
#
_entry.id   AF-A0A530AHA7-F1
#
_cell.length_a   1.000
_cell.length_b   1.000
_cell.length_c   1.000
_cell.angle_alpha   90.00
_cell.angle_beta   90.00
_cell.angle_gamma   90.00
#
_symmetry.space_group_name_H-M   'P 1'
#
loop_
_entity.id
_entity.type
_entity.pdbx_description
1 polymer ?
#
loop_
_entity_poly.entity_id
_entity_poly.type
_entity_poly.pdbx_seq_one_letter_code
_entity_poly.pdbx_strand_id
1 'polypeptide(L)'
;MATFEHFSHEIRQRAALGMIVAEGFQDGVREAIEEKGLIALAPVDLLGIARLWDPLKQRAALSAFQWVVVHIEQSPGLIERLDKFLVEIGYKVASASEVEHALVETEAVKE
;
A
#
# COMPACT_ATOMS: atom_id res chain seq x y z
N MET A 1 -18.67 3.90 22.52
CA MET A 1 -18.17 3.36 21.23
C MET A 1 -18.36 4.44 20.18
N ALA A 2 -17.32 4.78 19.42
CA ALA A 2 -17.45 5.69 18.28
C ALA A 2 -18.22 4.98 17.17
N THR A 3 -19.28 5.61 16.66
CA THR A 3 -20.07 5.09 15.54
C THR A 3 -19.63 5.73 14.23
N PHE A 4 -19.95 5.10 13.11
CA PHE A 4 -19.67 5.65 11.78
C PHE A 4 -20.33 7.02 11.56
N GLU A 5 -21.54 7.21 12.06
CA GLU A 5 -22.23 8.51 12.02
C GLU A 5 -21.44 9.58 12.76
N HIS A 6 -20.98 9.27 13.97
CA HIS A 6 -20.18 10.20 14.76
C HIS A 6 -18.87 10.56 14.05
N PHE A 7 -18.18 9.57 13.45
CA PHE A 7 -16.99 9.82 12.63
C PHE A 7 -17.27 10.77 11.46
N SER A 8 -18.30 10.48 10.65
CA SER A 8 -18.64 11.30 9.48
C SER A 8 -19.02 12.74 9.86
N HIS A 9 -19.69 12.90 11.00
CA HIS A 9 -20.08 14.20 11.53
C HIS A 9 -18.86 15.03 11.95
N GLU A 10 -17.92 14.43 12.68
CA GLU A 10 -16.69 15.12 13.12
C GLU A 10 -15.82 15.55 11.93
N ILE A 11 -15.67 14.71 10.91
CA ILE A 11 -14.92 15.05 9.70
C ILE A 11 -15.53 16.28 9.01
N ARG A 12 -16.86 16.30 8.86
CA ARG A 12 -17.59 17.43 8.25
C ARG A 12 -17.46 18.70 9.06
N GLN A 13 -17.68 18.64 10.37
CA GLN A 13 -17.58 19.80 11.25
C GLN A 13 -16.20 20.47 11.18
N ARG A 14 -15.15 19.67 11.02
CA ARG A 14 -13.76 20.13 11.00
C ARG A 14 -13.27 20.52 9.61
N ALA A 15 -14.12 20.41 8.57
CA ALA A 15 -13.72 20.53 7.17
C ALA A 15 -12.48 19.68 6.84
N ALA A 16 -12.39 18.49 7.45
CA ALA A 16 -11.26 17.59 7.31
C ALA A 16 -11.46 16.65 6.10
N LEU A 17 -10.37 16.02 5.67
CA LEU A 17 -10.41 14.96 4.66
C LEU A 17 -10.68 13.61 5.32
N GLY A 18 -11.90 13.07 5.17
CA GLY A 18 -12.23 11.73 5.63
C GLY A 18 -12.26 10.73 4.47
N MET A 19 -11.54 9.62 4.62
CA MET A 19 -11.45 8.57 3.61
C MET A 19 -11.81 7.22 4.22
N ILE A 20 -12.57 6.42 3.48
CA ILE A 20 -12.81 5.01 3.76
C ILE A 20 -12.17 4.21 2.64
N VAL A 21 -11.18 3.39 2.99
CA VAL A 21 -10.45 2.54 2.04
C VAL A 21 -10.84 1.08 2.28
N ALA A 22 -11.31 0.41 1.23
CA ALA A 22 -11.70 -1.00 1.27
C ALA A 22 -11.25 -1.73 -0.01
N GLU A 23 -11.18 -3.07 0.01
CA GLU A 23 -10.84 -3.85 -1.19
C GLU A 23 -11.89 -3.69 -2.30
N GLY A 24 -13.14 -3.47 -1.91
CA GLY A 24 -14.26 -3.22 -2.80
C GLY A 24 -15.49 -2.80 -2.01
N PHE A 25 -16.51 -2.31 -2.71
CA PHE A 25 -17.78 -1.89 -2.14
C PHE A 25 -18.92 -2.69 -2.77
N GLN A 26 -19.92 -3.04 -1.97
CA GLN A 26 -21.18 -3.54 -2.49
C GLN A 26 -21.97 -2.40 -3.13
N ASP A 27 -22.91 -2.75 -4.01
CA ASP A 27 -23.77 -1.80 -4.70
C ASP A 27 -24.46 -0.85 -3.70
N GLY A 28 -24.38 0.46 -3.94
CA GLY A 28 -24.97 1.50 -3.10
C GLY A 28 -24.14 1.90 -1.87
N VAL A 29 -23.11 1.13 -1.48
CA VAL A 29 -22.31 1.44 -0.28
C VAL A 29 -21.38 2.63 -0.52
N ARG A 30 -20.80 2.72 -1.72
CA ARG A 30 -19.94 3.85 -2.10
C ARG A 30 -20.72 5.15 -2.00
N GLU A 31 -21.90 5.18 -2.61
CA GLU A 31 -22.79 6.32 -2.65
C GLU A 31 -23.21 6.73 -1.23
N ALA A 32 -23.58 5.76 -0.38
CA ALA A 32 -23.97 6.03 1.01
C ALA A 32 -22.81 6.63 1.85
N ILE A 33 -21.56 6.26 1.56
CA ILE A 33 -20.37 6.84 2.22
C ILE A 33 -20.14 8.27 1.70
N GLU A 34 -20.22 8.47 0.38
CA GLU A 34 -20.00 9.77 -0.27
C GLU A 34 -21.08 10.79 0.08
N GLU A 35 -22.33 10.37 0.25
CA GLU A 35 -23.44 11.18 0.78
C GLU A 35 -23.17 11.71 2.19
N LYS A 36 -22.25 11.08 2.94
CA LYS A 36 -21.77 11.53 4.25
C LYS A 36 -20.53 12.42 4.15
N GLY A 37 -20.14 12.85 2.96
CA GLY A 37 -19.02 13.77 2.72
C GLY A 37 -17.67 13.13 2.99
N LEU A 38 -17.61 11.81 2.95
CA LEU A 38 -16.39 11.02 3.01
C LEU A 38 -16.02 10.57 1.59
N ILE A 39 -14.76 10.23 1.38
CA ILE A 39 -14.28 9.69 0.11
C ILE A 39 -14.17 8.18 0.25
N ALA A 40 -14.90 7.44 -0.59
CA ALA A 40 -14.77 5.99 -0.68
C ALA A 40 -13.70 5.63 -1.73
N LEU A 41 -12.68 4.86 -1.32
CA LEU A 41 -11.56 4.48 -2.17
C LEU A 41 -11.40 2.96 -2.19
N ALA A 42 -11.33 2.40 -3.39
CA ALA A 42 -10.92 1.04 -3.67
C ALA A 42 -9.50 1.02 -4.27
N PRO A 43 -8.84 -0.14 -4.39
CA PRO A 43 -7.48 -0.22 -4.93
C PRO A 43 -7.34 0.40 -6.33
N VAL A 44 -8.38 0.31 -7.16
CA VAL A 44 -8.40 0.93 -8.49
C VAL A 44 -8.33 2.46 -8.43
N ASP A 45 -8.98 3.08 -7.46
CA ASP A 45 -8.96 4.53 -7.27
C ASP A 45 -7.59 5.00 -6.78
N LEU A 46 -7.01 4.26 -5.83
CA LEU A 46 -5.68 4.53 -5.31
C LEU A 46 -4.62 4.43 -6.41
N LEU A 47 -4.72 3.41 -7.27
CA LEU A 47 -3.87 3.29 -8.46
C LEU A 47 -4.07 4.46 -9.42
N GLY A 48 -5.30 4.90 -9.64
CA GLY A 48 -5.62 6.10 -10.42
C GLY A 48 -4.93 7.35 -9.88
N ILE A 49 -5.04 7.59 -8.58
CA ILE A 49 -4.42 8.73 -7.89
C ILE A 49 -2.89 8.65 -7.99
N ALA A 50 -2.31 7.48 -7.70
CA ALA A 50 -0.86 7.28 -7.73
C ALA A 50 -0.28 7.51 -9.14
N ARG A 51 -1.00 7.11 -10.20
CA ARG A 51 -0.59 7.36 -11.60
C ARG A 51 -0.49 8.83 -11.97
N LEU A 52 -1.22 9.71 -11.28
CA LEU A 52 -1.14 11.16 -11.50
C LEU A 52 0.08 11.80 -10.82
N TRP A 53 0.76 11.07 -9.93
CA TRP A 53 1.96 11.57 -9.29
C TRP A 53 3.13 11.54 -10.25
N ASP A 54 4.01 12.54 -10.13
CA ASP A 54 5.27 12.51 -10.84
C ASP A 54 6.15 11.33 -10.36
N PRO A 55 7.07 10.83 -11.21
CA PRO A 55 7.92 9.69 -10.84
C PRO A 55 8.78 9.94 -9.59
N LEU A 56 9.11 11.20 -9.27
CA LEU A 56 9.89 11.50 -8.07
C LEU A 56 9.06 11.27 -6.81
N LYS A 57 7.80 11.72 -6.77
CA LYS A 57 6.87 11.45 -5.67
C LYS A 57 6.58 9.97 -5.48
N GLN A 58 6.39 9.22 -6.57
CA GLN A 58 6.17 7.77 -6.47
C GLN A 58 7.37 7.07 -5.82
N ARG A 59 8.60 7.41 -6.22
CA ARG A 59 9.82 6.87 -5.60
C ARG A 59 9.95 7.27 -4.12
N ALA A 60 9.68 8.54 -3.80
CA ALA A 60 9.71 9.02 -2.43
C ALA A 60 8.71 8.26 -1.53
N ALA A 61 7.50 8.01 -2.03
CA ALA A 61 6.48 7.25 -1.31
C ALA A 61 6.93 5.79 -1.06
N LEU A 62 7.54 5.15 -2.07
CA LEU A 62 8.05 3.79 -1.93
C LEU A 62 9.20 3.69 -0.92
N SER A 63 10.13 4.65 -0.96
CA SER A 63 11.22 4.75 0.03
C SER A 63 10.70 4.99 1.45
N ALA A 64 9.69 5.85 1.62
CA ALA A 64 9.07 6.09 2.92
C ALA A 64 8.36 4.83 3.44
N PHE A 65 7.63 4.11 2.57
CA PHE A 65 7.01 2.85 2.92
C PHE A 65 8.03 1.79 3.35
N GLN A 66 9.12 1.64 2.59
CA GLN A 66 10.21 0.74 2.97
C GLN A 66 10.81 1.11 4.32
N TRP A 67 11.01 2.40 4.59
CA TRP A 67 11.54 2.86 5.87
C TRP A 67 10.63 2.45 7.03
N VAL A 68 9.31 2.63 6.90
CA VAL A 68 8.32 2.21 7.91
C VAL A 68 8.38 0.70 8.15
N VAL A 69 8.39 -0.10 7.09
CA VAL A 69 8.44 -1.56 7.20
C VAL A 69 9.70 -2.03 7.93
N VAL A 70 10.86 -1.45 7.59
CA VAL A 70 12.15 -1.87 8.15
C VAL A 70 12.34 -1.36 9.59
N HIS A 71 11.97 -0.12 9.88
CA HIS A 71 12.37 0.54 11.15
C HIS A 71 11.23 0.66 12.16
N ILE A 72 9.98 0.71 11.72
CA ILE A 72 8.82 0.86 12.60
C ILE A 72 8.17 -0.50 12.86
N GLU A 73 7.77 -1.21 11.80
CA GLU A 73 7.09 -2.51 11.93
C GLU A 73 8.06 -3.62 12.35
N GLN A 74 9.30 -3.58 11.83
CA GLN A 74 10.38 -4.52 12.15
C GLN A 74 9.99 -6.01 12.01
N SER A 75 9.00 -6.32 11.16
CA SER A 75 8.52 -7.68 10.91
C SER A 75 9.41 -8.37 9.87
N PRO A 76 10.18 -9.42 10.22
CA PRO A 76 11.13 -10.04 9.30
C PRO A 76 10.47 -10.56 8.01
N GLY A 77 9.33 -11.22 8.14
CA GLY A 77 8.60 -11.75 6.98
C GLY A 77 7.99 -10.66 6.09
N LEU A 78 7.64 -9.50 6.65
CA LEU A 78 7.18 -8.37 5.84
C LEU A 78 8.35 -7.71 5.10
N ILE A 79 9.50 -7.57 5.77
CA ILE A 79 10.72 -7.03 5.18
C ILE A 79 11.16 -7.89 3.99
N GLU A 80 11.22 -9.21 4.16
CA GLU A 80 11.60 -10.15 3.09
C GLU A 80 10.64 -10.07 1.89
N ARG A 81 9.34 -10.11 2.14
CA ARG A 81 8.31 -10.01 1.08
C ARG A 81 8.40 -8.69 0.33
N LEU A 82 8.64 -7.59 1.04
CA LEU A 82 8.82 -6.29 0.44
C LEU A 82 10.09 -6.26 -0.42
N ASP A 83 11.21 -6.77 0.08
CA ASP A 83 12.47 -6.72 -0.66
C ASP A 83 12.40 -7.53 -1.96
N LYS A 84 11.84 -8.74 -1.89
CA LYS A 84 11.56 -9.58 -3.05
C LYS A 84 10.71 -8.85 -4.09
N PHE A 85 9.63 -8.21 -3.65
CA PHE A 85 8.77 -7.41 -4.53
C PHE A 85 9.52 -6.24 -5.19
N LEU A 86 10.34 -5.51 -4.42
CA LEU A 86 11.12 -4.38 -4.92
C LEU A 86 12.18 -4.80 -5.96
N VAL A 87 12.78 -5.97 -5.79
CA VAL A 87 13.69 -6.56 -6.79
C VAL A 87 12.92 -6.99 -8.04
N GLU A 88 11.76 -7.65 -7.88
CA GLU A 88 10.92 -8.12 -8.99
C GLU A 88 10.51 -6.97 -9.93
N ILE A 89 10.17 -5.80 -9.37
CA ILE A 89 9.78 -4.62 -10.16
C ILE A 89 10.99 -3.78 -10.63
N GLY A 90 12.23 -4.20 -10.35
CA GLY A 90 13.46 -3.51 -10.73
C GLY A 90 13.73 -2.21 -9.97
N TYR A 91 13.08 -1.99 -8.82
CA TYR A 91 13.31 -0.82 -7.98
C TYR A 91 14.59 -0.95 -7.15
N LYS A 92 14.92 -2.18 -6.74
CA LYS A 92 16.17 -2.53 -6.08
C LYS A 92 16.96 -3.53 -6.90
N VAL A 93 18.27 -3.48 -6.74
CA VAL A 93 19.17 -4.54 -7.21
C VAL A 93 19.24 -5.60 -6.12
N ALA A 94 19.08 -6.87 -6.50
CA ALA A 94 19.27 -7.99 -5.60
C ALA A 94 20.66 -7.89 -4.94
N SER A 95 20.73 -8.14 -3.63
CA SER A 95 22.02 -8.23 -2.95
C SER A 95 22.76 -9.48 -3.42
N ALA A 96 24.10 -9.45 -3.36
CA ALA A 96 24.93 -10.58 -3.83
C ALA A 96 24.57 -11.92 -3.16
N SER A 97 24.14 -11.89 -1.90
CA SER A 97 23.70 -13.07 -1.15
C SER A 97 22.38 -13.67 -1.64
N GLU A 98 21.48 -12.87 -2.21
CA GLU A 98 20.19 -13.35 -2.72
C GLU A 98 20.32 -13.97 -4.11
N VAL A 99 21.25 -13.45 -4.92
CA VAL A 99 21.61 -14.04 -6.22
C VAL A 99 22.23 -15.42 -6.02
N GLU A 100 23.07 -15.58 -5.00
CA GLU A 100 23.72 -16.85 -4.66
C GLU A 100 22.69 -17.89 -4.20
N HIS A 101 21.70 -17.52 -3.38
CA HIS A 101 20.63 -18.42 -2.95
C HIS A 101 19.69 -18.85 -4.09
N ALA A 102 19.38 -17.95 -5.04
CA ALA A 102 18.57 -18.26 -6.22
C ALA A 102 19.30 -19.19 -7.22
N LEU A 103 20.62 -19.08 -7.32
CA LEU A 103 21.45 -19.99 -8.12
C LEU A 103 21.47 -21.41 -7.52
N VAL A 104 21.54 -21.54 -6.19
CA VAL A 104 21.50 -22.84 -5.50
C VAL A 104 20.14 -23.54 -5.68
N GLU A 105 19.02 -22.82 -5.58
CA GLU A 105 17.69 -23.40 -5.80
C GLU A 105 17.46 -23.84 -7.25
N THR A 106 18.04 -23.15 -8.24
CA THR A 106 17.91 -23.52 -9.66
C THR A 106 18.81 -24.69 -10.07
N GLU A 107 19.89 -24.96 -9.34
CA GLU A 107 20.70 -26.18 -9.49
C GLU A 107 20.05 -27.39 -8.82
N ALA A 108 19.44 -27.23 -7.64
CA ALA A 108 18.76 -28.30 -6.91
C ALA A 108 17.50 -28.86 -7.61
N VAL A 109 16.90 -28.10 -8.53
CA VAL A 109 15.73 -28.54 -9.32
C VAL A 109 16.15 -29.30 -10.60
N LYS A 110 17.45 -29.37 -10.92
CA LYS A 110 17.98 -30.05 -12.11
C LYS A 110 18.59 -31.44 -11.84
N GLU A 111 18.67 -31.87 -10.57
CA GLU A 111 18.99 -33.26 -10.17
C GLU A 111 17.72 -34.07 -9.90
#